data_AF-A0A146FQR5-F1
#
_entry.id   AF-A0A146FQR5-F1
#
_cell.length_a   1.000
_cell.length_b   1.000
_cell.length_c   1.000
_cell.angle_alpha   90.00
_cell.angle_beta   90.00
_cell.angle_gamma   90.00
#
_symmetry.space_group_name_H-M   'P 1'
#
loop_
_entity.id
_entity.type
_entity.pdbx_description
1 polymer ?
#
loop_
_entity_poly.entity_id
_entity_poly.type
_entity_poly.pdbx_seq_one_letter_code
_entity_poly.pdbx_strand_id
1 'polypeptide(L)'
;MSSASSPAGSSSDAETMKELLDRGEVKASWRDKQFVHFLDLKEEYGREFLGLVKDHVEHSGWEWTEILNSSDERDNCAKSFVEEYGLKYWGTPANRKKYLQEESLADEKTLCTYPAQSEE
;
A
#
# COMPACT_ATOMS: atom_id res chain seq x y z
N MET A 1 6.45 55.97 -1.74
CA MET A 1 7.02 54.61 -1.76
C MET A 1 5.88 53.66 -1.41
N SER A 2 5.32 53.01 -2.41
CA SER A 2 4.17 52.12 -2.26
C SER A 2 4.66 50.77 -1.73
N SER A 3 4.34 50.45 -0.48
CA SER A 3 4.55 49.10 0.04
C SER A 3 3.28 48.31 -0.18
N ALA A 4 3.30 47.44 -1.19
CA ALA A 4 2.27 46.46 -1.42
C ALA A 4 2.32 45.41 -0.29
N SER A 5 1.21 45.26 0.44
CA SER A 5 1.01 44.14 1.35
C SER A 5 0.71 42.88 0.53
N SER A 6 1.62 41.92 0.56
CA SER A 6 1.38 40.57 0.02
C SER A 6 0.24 39.88 0.79
N PRO A 7 -0.67 39.15 0.14
CA PRO A 7 -1.67 38.36 0.84
C PRO A 7 -0.98 37.18 1.52
N ALA A 8 -1.37 36.92 2.77
CA ALA A 8 -0.94 35.77 3.55
C ALA A 8 -1.17 34.49 2.75
N GLY A 9 -0.09 33.70 2.61
CA GLY A 9 -0.14 32.40 1.97
C GLY A 9 -1.24 31.56 2.61
N SER A 10 -2.12 31.02 1.77
CA SER A 10 -3.01 29.94 2.13
C SER A 10 -2.15 28.77 2.57
N SER A 11 -1.94 28.61 3.89
CA SER A 11 -1.49 27.36 4.47
C SER A 11 -2.59 26.36 4.15
N SER A 12 -2.41 25.53 3.12
CA SER A 12 -3.21 24.33 3.01
C SER A 12 -2.76 23.43 4.16
N ASP A 13 -3.39 23.61 5.31
CA ASP A 13 -3.32 22.64 6.40
C ASP A 13 -3.88 21.35 5.80
N ALA A 14 -2.99 20.48 5.36
CA ALA A 14 -3.35 19.19 4.82
C ALA A 14 -3.97 18.41 5.97
N GLU A 15 -5.30 18.35 6.00
CA GLU A 15 -6.06 17.65 7.03
C GLU A 15 -5.50 16.25 7.21
N THR A 16 -5.28 15.87 8.47
CA THR A 16 -4.64 14.59 8.74
C THR A 16 -5.62 13.46 8.44
N MET A 17 -5.13 12.34 7.92
CA MET A 17 -5.99 11.18 7.64
C MET A 17 -6.75 10.67 8.87
N LYS A 18 -6.22 10.90 10.07
CA LYS A 18 -6.90 10.58 11.33
C LYS A 18 -8.15 11.44 11.52
N GLU A 19 -8.08 12.75 11.23
CA GLU A 19 -9.23 13.66 11.33
C GLU A 19 -10.35 13.26 10.39
N LEU A 20 -10.04 12.85 9.16
CA LEU A 20 -11.03 12.38 8.19
C LEU A 20 -11.72 11.06 8.62
N LEU A 21 -10.98 10.16 9.29
CA LEU A 21 -11.51 8.92 9.86
C LEU A 21 -12.45 9.21 11.05
N ASP A 22 -12.01 10.09 11.96
CA ASP A 22 -12.77 10.48 13.15
C ASP A 22 -14.11 11.15 12.77
N ARG A 23 -14.18 11.86 11.64
CA ARG A 23 -15.40 12.46 11.09
C ARG A 23 -16.26 11.50 10.26
N GLY A 24 -15.78 10.29 9.97
CA GLY A 24 -16.47 9.30 9.14
C GLY A 24 -16.55 9.66 7.65
N GLU A 25 -15.78 10.68 7.22
CA GLU A 25 -15.67 11.11 5.83
C GLU A 25 -14.87 10.12 4.98
N VAL A 26 -13.97 9.38 5.63
CA VAL A 26 -13.35 8.19 5.07
C VAL A 26 -13.53 7.02 6.04
N LYS A 27 -13.71 5.82 5.51
CA LYS A 27 -13.74 4.59 6.31
C LYS A 27 -12.39 3.89 6.19
N ALA A 28 -11.91 3.28 7.27
CA ALA A 28 -10.72 2.44 7.21
C ALA A 28 -10.86 1.36 6.11
N SER A 29 -12.08 0.81 5.95
CA SER A 29 -12.40 -0.15 4.88
C SER A 29 -12.32 0.42 3.46
N TRP A 30 -12.42 1.74 3.28
CA TRP A 30 -12.18 2.38 1.98
C TRP A 30 -10.71 2.45 1.65
N ARG A 31 -9.85 2.71 2.65
CA ARG A 31 -8.39 2.66 2.48
C ARG A 31 -7.91 1.25 2.18
N ASP A 32 -8.44 0.27 2.91
CA ASP A 32 -8.14 -1.15 2.67
C ASP A 32 -8.51 -1.56 1.24
N LYS A 33 -9.70 -1.16 0.76
CA LYS A 33 -10.14 -1.42 -0.62
C LYS A 33 -9.26 -0.70 -1.64
N GLN A 34 -8.95 0.57 -1.44
CA GLN A 34 -8.07 1.33 -2.33
C GLN A 34 -6.66 0.74 -2.36
N PHE A 35 -6.15 0.26 -1.23
CA PHE A 35 -4.85 -0.37 -1.15
C PHE A 35 -4.81 -1.71 -1.88
N VAL A 36 -5.83 -2.56 -1.68
CA VAL A 36 -5.97 -3.83 -2.41
C VAL A 36 -6.09 -3.57 -3.92
N HIS A 37 -6.87 -2.55 -4.32
CA HIS A 37 -6.99 -2.15 -5.73
C HIS A 37 -5.68 -1.60 -6.29
N PHE A 38 -4.94 -0.80 -5.53
CA PHE A 38 -3.63 -0.28 -5.95
C PHE A 38 -2.64 -1.41 -6.26
N LEU A 39 -2.77 -2.55 -5.58
CA LEU A 39 -1.94 -3.74 -5.79
C LEU A 39 -2.48 -4.67 -6.89
N ASP A 40 -3.47 -4.22 -7.66
CA ASP A 40 -4.19 -4.99 -8.68
C ASP A 40 -4.87 -6.27 -8.16
N LEU A 41 -5.08 -6.41 -6.84
CA LEU A 41 -5.66 -7.62 -6.26
C LEU A 41 -7.20 -7.65 -6.44
N LYS A 42 -7.75 -8.84 -6.68
CA LYS A 42 -9.20 -9.06 -6.63
C LYS A 42 -9.71 -8.83 -5.21
N GLU A 43 -10.85 -8.13 -5.09
CA GLU A 43 -11.42 -7.78 -3.79
C GLU A 43 -11.67 -9.00 -2.89
N GLU A 44 -11.98 -10.18 -3.47
CA GLU A 44 -12.23 -11.42 -2.73
C GLU A 44 -11.03 -11.90 -1.91
N TYR A 45 -9.80 -11.56 -2.32
CA TYR A 45 -8.57 -11.88 -1.58
C TYR A 45 -8.09 -10.73 -0.67
N GLY A 46 -8.72 -9.56 -0.73
CA GLY A 46 -8.26 -8.38 0.01
C GLY A 46 -8.24 -8.59 1.53
N ARG A 47 -9.24 -9.28 2.08
CA ARG A 47 -9.28 -9.61 3.52
C ARG A 47 -8.13 -10.52 3.93
N GLU A 48 -7.86 -11.56 3.14
CA GLU A 48 -6.78 -12.51 3.40
C GLU A 48 -5.43 -11.78 3.35
N PHE A 49 -5.21 -10.99 2.31
CA PHE A 49 -3.99 -10.21 2.14
C PHE A 49 -3.72 -9.25 3.31
N LEU A 50 -4.74 -8.49 3.73
CA LEU A 50 -4.61 -7.57 4.86
C LEU A 50 -4.39 -8.29 6.20
N GLY A 51 -4.91 -9.52 6.33
CA GLY A 51 -4.59 -10.40 7.45
C GLY A 51 -3.10 -10.71 7.48
N LEU A 52 -2.54 -11.16 6.36
CA LEU A 52 -1.11 -11.47 6.24
C LEU A 52 -0.22 -10.25 6.50
N VAL A 53 -0.60 -9.06 6.05
CA VAL A 53 0.17 -7.84 6.33
C VAL A 53 0.24 -7.57 7.83
N LYS A 54 -0.86 -7.74 8.56
CA LYS A 54 -0.89 -7.55 10.02
C LYS A 54 -0.10 -8.64 10.73
N ASP A 55 -0.33 -9.88 10.36
CA ASP A 55 0.36 -11.04 10.93
C ASP A 55 1.87 -10.92 10.73
N HIS A 56 2.33 -10.45 9.56
CA HIS A 56 3.74 -10.20 9.28
C HIS A 56 4.35 -9.18 10.21
N VAL A 57 3.68 -8.05 10.43
CA VAL A 57 4.19 -7.02 11.35
C VAL A 57 4.25 -7.55 12.78
N GLU A 58 3.20 -8.24 13.23
CA GLU A 58 3.09 -8.75 14.60
C GLU A 58 4.07 -9.89 14.91
N HIS A 59 4.37 -10.77 13.94
CA HIS A 59 5.18 -11.97 14.18
C HIS A 59 6.65 -11.82 13.75
N SER A 60 6.96 -10.88 12.86
CA SER A 60 8.33 -10.67 12.37
C SER A 60 9.16 -9.73 13.24
N GLY A 61 8.65 -9.36 14.43
CA GLY A 61 9.37 -8.56 15.43
C GLY A 61 9.43 -7.07 15.11
N TRP A 62 8.56 -6.58 14.22
CA TRP A 62 8.49 -5.15 13.91
C TRP A 62 7.62 -4.42 14.94
N GLU A 63 8.10 -3.28 15.42
CA GLU A 63 7.30 -2.39 16.24
C GLU A 63 6.54 -1.38 15.36
N TRP A 64 5.21 -1.30 15.54
CA TRP A 64 4.37 -0.37 14.79
C TRP A 64 4.85 1.09 14.89
N THR A 65 5.41 1.47 16.04
CA THR A 65 5.96 2.81 16.26
C THR A 65 7.22 3.05 15.44
N GLU A 66 8.06 2.03 15.24
CA GLU A 66 9.29 2.15 14.45
C GLU A 66 8.97 2.22 12.95
N ILE A 67 8.06 1.37 12.48
CA ILE A 67 7.50 1.43 11.11
C ILE A 67 6.89 2.83 10.86
N LEU A 68 6.12 3.39 11.80
CA LEU A 68 5.50 4.69 11.59
C LEU A 68 6.54 5.83 11.47
N ASN A 69 7.63 5.77 12.23
CA ASN A 69 8.57 6.88 12.37
C ASN A 69 9.82 6.78 11.50
N SER A 70 10.16 5.60 10.97
CA SER A 70 11.36 5.38 10.16
C SER A 70 10.99 4.90 8.75
N SER A 71 11.51 5.60 7.74
CA SER A 71 11.34 5.15 6.35
C SER A 71 12.10 3.87 6.06
N ASP A 72 13.28 3.72 6.66
CA ASP A 72 14.11 2.52 6.46
C ASP A 72 13.43 1.29 7.05
N GLU A 73 12.80 1.41 8.22
CA GLU A 73 12.05 0.31 8.85
C GLU A 73 10.81 -0.05 8.01
N ARG A 74 10.10 0.93 7.44
CA ARG A 74 8.99 0.64 6.50
C ARG A 74 9.46 -0.12 5.29
N ASP A 75 10.55 0.33 4.68
CA ASP A 75 11.08 -0.28 3.47
C ASP A 75 11.56 -1.70 3.76
N ASN A 76 12.24 -1.93 4.89
CA ASN A 76 12.69 -3.26 5.27
C ASN A 76 11.52 -4.19 5.62
N CYS A 77 10.51 -3.70 6.33
CA CYS A 77 9.30 -4.46 6.63
C CYS A 77 8.57 -4.87 5.35
N ALA A 78 8.38 -3.92 4.42
CA ALA A 78 7.74 -4.17 3.13
C ALA A 78 8.54 -5.15 2.25
N LYS A 79 9.88 -5.00 2.19
CA LYS A 79 10.75 -5.93 1.46
C LYS A 79 10.63 -7.35 2.02
N SER A 80 10.73 -7.50 3.34
CA SER A 80 10.59 -8.80 4.00
C SER A 80 9.22 -9.43 3.75
N PHE A 81 8.14 -8.64 3.77
CA PHE A 81 6.81 -9.12 3.42
C PHE A 81 6.74 -9.63 1.97
N VAL A 82 7.32 -8.87 1.05
CA VAL A 82 7.35 -9.22 -0.37
C VAL A 82 8.23 -10.45 -0.63
N GLU A 83 9.32 -10.64 0.09
CA GLU A 83 10.13 -11.86 0.02
C GLU A 83 9.34 -13.11 0.45
N GLU A 84 8.50 -12.99 1.48
CA GLU A 84 7.72 -14.11 2.01
C GLU A 84 6.46 -14.41 1.18
N TYR A 85 5.70 -13.37 0.82
CA TYR A 85 4.38 -13.51 0.20
C TYR A 85 4.34 -13.12 -1.27
N GLY A 86 5.38 -12.48 -1.81
CA GLY A 86 5.37 -11.91 -3.15
C GLY A 86 5.20 -12.96 -4.25
N LEU A 87 5.83 -14.13 -4.10
CA LEU A 87 5.67 -15.25 -5.04
C LEU A 87 4.22 -15.73 -5.13
N LYS A 88 3.51 -15.74 -3.99
CA LYS A 88 2.11 -16.18 -3.89
C LYS A 88 1.18 -15.28 -4.68
N TYR A 89 1.35 -13.96 -4.63
CA TYR A 89 0.43 -13.02 -5.25
C TYR A 89 0.86 -12.59 -6.66
N TRP A 90 2.15 -12.31 -6.86
CA TRP A 90 2.64 -11.71 -8.11
C TRP A 90 3.73 -12.53 -8.83
N GLY A 91 4.07 -13.73 -8.34
CA GLY A 91 5.26 -14.46 -8.79
C GLY A 91 5.11 -15.36 -10.02
N THR A 92 3.96 -16.02 -10.21
CA THR A 92 3.75 -16.92 -11.36
C THR A 92 2.53 -16.52 -12.19
N PRO A 93 2.47 -16.84 -13.49
CA PRO A 93 1.28 -16.56 -14.31
C PRO A 93 -0.01 -17.16 -13.73
N ALA A 94 0.06 -18.36 -13.15
CA ALA A 94 -1.08 -19.01 -12.50
C ALA A 94 -1.56 -18.24 -11.26
N ASN A 95 -0.62 -17.79 -10.43
CA ASN A 95 -0.92 -16.97 -9.25
C ASN A 95 -1.50 -15.61 -9.65
N ARG A 96 -0.90 -14.95 -10.64
CA ARG A 96 -1.38 -13.67 -11.17
C ARG A 96 -2.82 -13.79 -11.67
N LYS A 97 -3.11 -14.82 -12.48
CA LYS A 97 -4.48 -15.09 -12.97
C LYS A 97 -5.49 -15.33 -11.84
N LYS A 98 -5.03 -15.96 -10.75
CA LYS A 98 -5.86 -16.22 -9.58
C LYS A 98 -6.15 -14.94 -8.80
N TYR A 99 -5.11 -14.21 -8.41
CA TYR A 99 -5.19 -13.14 -7.41
C TYR A 99 -5.38 -11.74 -7.98
N LEU A 100 -5.00 -11.48 -9.23
CA LEU A 100 -5.04 -10.13 -9.83
C LEU A 100 -6.30 -9.88 -10.64
N GLN A 101 -6.76 -8.64 -10.65
CA GLN A 101 -7.91 -8.17 -11.43
C GLN A 101 -7.71 -8.48 -12.92
N GLU A 102 -8.77 -8.93 -13.59
CA GLU A 102 -8.70 -9.32 -15.00
C GLU A 102 -8.32 -8.14 -15.90
N GLU A 103 -8.78 -6.93 -15.54
CA GLU A 103 -8.46 -5.68 -16.24
C GLU A 103 -6.95 -5.37 -16.17
N SER A 104 -6.33 -5.61 -15.02
CA SER A 104 -4.88 -5.43 -14.84
C SER A 104 -4.10 -6.45 -15.67
N LEU A 105 -4.61 -7.68 -15.84
CA LEU A 105 -3.98 -8.70 -16.70
C LEU A 105 -4.02 -8.36 -18.19
N ALA A 106 -4.89 -7.45 -18.63
CA ALA A 106 -5.00 -7.05 -20.04
C ALA A 106 -3.84 -6.15 -20.50
N ASP A 107 -3.16 -5.48 -19.56
CA ASP A 107 -1.94 -4.69 -19.83
C ASP A 107 -0.77 -5.19 -18.96
N GLU A 108 -0.06 -6.18 -19.49
CA GLU A 108 1.11 -6.79 -18.82
C GLU A 108 2.23 -5.78 -18.49
N LYS A 109 2.26 -4.61 -19.13
CA LYS A 109 3.31 -3.60 -18.91
C LYS A 109 3.06 -2.76 -17.66
N THR A 110 1.82 -2.69 -17.17
CA THR A 110 1.45 -1.91 -15.98
C THR A 110 1.28 -2.76 -14.74
N LEU A 111 1.26 -4.09 -14.89
CA LEU A 111 1.08 -5.04 -13.80
C LEU A 111 2.20 -4.96 -12.76
N CYS A 112 1.81 -4.90 -11.48
CA CYS A 112 2.71 -5.21 -10.39
C CYS A 112 3.26 -6.65 -10.56
N THR A 113 4.55 -6.76 -10.87
CA THR A 113 5.24 -8.05 -11.02
C THR A 113 6.20 -8.25 -9.85
N TYR A 114 6.12 -9.41 -9.19
CA TYR A 114 7.20 -9.83 -8.32
C TYR A 114 8.43 -10.07 -9.20
N PRO A 115 9.60 -9.52 -8.85
CA PRO A 115 10.85 -9.93 -9.47
C PRO A 115 11.17 -11.33 -8.95
N ALA A 116 10.42 -12.34 -9.44
CA ALA A 116 10.91 -13.70 -9.45
C ALA A 116 12.18 -13.61 -10.27
N GLN A 117 13.31 -13.71 -9.57
CA GLN A 117 14.65 -13.42 -10.02
C GLN A 117 14.80 -13.65 -11.53
N SER A 118 15.30 -12.64 -12.24
CA SER A 118 16.10 -12.93 -13.42
C SER A 118 17.15 -13.93 -12.96
N GLU A 119 16.98 -15.20 -13.31
CA GLU A 119 18.09 -16.14 -13.30
C GLU A 119 19.16 -15.51 -14.21
N GLU A 120 20.21 -15.00 -13.60
CA GLU A 120 21.50 -14.82 -14.26
C GLU A 120 22.37 -16.04 -13.91
#